data_AF-A0A7W9ZHJ3-F1
#
_entry.id   AF-A0A7W9ZHJ3-F1
#
_cell.length_a   1.000
_cell.length_b   1.000
_cell.length_c   1.000
_cell.angle_alpha   90.00
_cell.angle_beta   90.00
_cell.angle_gamma   90.00
#
_symmetry.space_group_name_H-M   'P 1'
#
loop_
_entity.id
_entity.type
_entity.pdbx_description
1 polymer ?
#
loop_
_entity_poly.entity_id
_entity_poly.type
_entity_poly.pdbx_seq_one_letter_code
_entity_poly.pdbx_strand_id
1 'polypeptide(L)'
;MTRDTPYLDPLLTLPRLALKTGTTANTLSAVLNQHLGVNFFDFVNGYRVDDAARLLLACPDRTVLDIAMEVGFNSKSTFNAAFKKHTGTTPSAWRKTGSVVNA
;
A
#
# COMPACT_ATOMS: atom_id res chain seq x y z
N MET A 1 14.14 -12.39 -13.86
CA MET A 1 13.86 -12.33 -12.41
C MET A 1 12.50 -11.68 -12.23
N THR A 2 11.48 -12.44 -11.87
CA THR A 2 10.15 -11.90 -11.52
C THR A 2 10.29 -11.08 -10.24
N ARG A 3 9.90 -9.79 -10.26
CA ARG A 3 9.82 -9.00 -9.02
C ARG A 3 8.67 -9.59 -8.18
N ASP A 4 9.00 -10.15 -7.02
CA ASP A 4 7.98 -10.58 -6.05
C ASP A 4 7.32 -9.32 -5.46
N THR A 5 5.99 -9.30 -5.40
CA THR A 5 5.19 -8.19 -4.85
C THR A 5 4.46 -8.66 -3.60
N PRO A 6 5.19 -9.00 -2.51
CA PRO A 6 4.60 -9.63 -1.33
C PRO A 6 3.58 -8.75 -0.63
N TYR A 7 3.64 -7.43 -0.82
CA TYR A 7 2.67 -6.48 -0.26
C TYR A 7 1.24 -6.70 -0.79
N LEU A 8 1.07 -7.32 -1.95
CA LEU A 8 -0.26 -7.68 -2.46
C LEU A 8 -0.94 -8.79 -1.65
N ASP A 9 -0.18 -9.59 -0.89
CA ASP A 9 -0.77 -10.61 -0.01
C ASP A 9 -1.46 -9.94 1.19
N PRO A 10 -2.80 -10.00 1.31
CA PRO A 10 -3.52 -9.42 2.45
C PRO A 10 -3.17 -10.05 3.79
N LEU A 11 -2.60 -11.26 3.78
CA LEU A 11 -2.15 -12.01 4.96
C LEU A 11 -0.65 -11.87 5.19
N LEU A 12 0.03 -10.92 4.53
CA LEU A 12 1.44 -10.65 4.79
C LEU A 12 1.62 -10.16 6.23
N THR A 13 2.51 -10.83 6.95
CA THR A 13 2.90 -10.47 8.31
C THR A 13 4.40 -10.25 8.40
N LEU A 14 4.84 -9.53 9.43
CA LEU A 14 6.25 -9.27 9.68
C LEU A 14 7.09 -10.57 9.76
N PRO A 15 6.66 -11.64 10.48
CA PRO A 15 7.39 -12.91 10.46
C PRO A 15 7.47 -13.56 9.07
N ARG A 16 6.39 -13.51 8.28
CA ARG A 16 6.39 -14.07 6.91
C ARG A 16 7.34 -13.31 5.99
N LEU A 17 7.38 -11.97 6.11
CA LEU A 17 8.31 -11.14 5.35
C LEU A 17 9.76 -11.40 5.77
N ALA A 18 10.02 -11.49 7.07
CA ALA A 18 11.35 -11.79 7.60
C ALA A 18 11.88 -13.14 7.10
N LEU A 19 11.04 -14.17 7.07
CA LEU A 19 11.40 -15.47 6.50
C LEU A 19 11.76 -15.37 5.02
N LYS A 20 10.97 -14.63 4.22
CA LYS A 20 11.23 -14.39 2.79
C LYS A 20 12.54 -13.64 2.54
N THR A 21 12.96 -12.77 3.47
CA THR A 21 14.19 -11.98 3.35
C THR A 21 15.39 -12.59 4.07
N GLY A 22 15.25 -13.79 4.65
CA GLY A 22 16.34 -14.49 5.33
C GLY A 22 16.78 -13.85 6.64
N THR A 23 15.88 -13.13 7.32
CA THR A 23 16.16 -12.47 8.61
C THR A 23 15.12 -12.83 9.66
N THR A 24 15.26 -12.27 10.87
CA THR A 24 14.29 -12.43 11.96
C THR A 24 13.28 -11.28 11.97
N ALA A 25 12.09 -11.52 12.52
CA ALA A 25 11.08 -10.47 12.68
C ALA A 25 11.61 -9.30 13.53
N ASN A 26 12.43 -9.58 14.56
CA ASN A 26 13.05 -8.56 15.40
C ASN A 26 14.05 -7.72 14.63
N THR A 27 14.94 -8.36 13.87
CA THR A 27 15.92 -7.66 13.03
C THR A 27 15.22 -6.80 11.99
N LEU A 28 14.21 -7.34 11.30
CA LEU A 28 13.45 -6.58 10.31
C LEU A 28 12.72 -5.40 10.94
N SER A 29 12.05 -5.60 12.08
CA SER A 29 11.40 -4.51 12.82
C SER A 29 12.40 -3.44 13.25
N ALA A 30 13.56 -3.84 13.78
CA ALA A 30 14.61 -2.91 14.19
C ALA A 30 15.11 -2.09 12.99
N VAL A 31 15.34 -2.72 11.85
CA VAL A 31 15.77 -2.05 10.63
C VAL A 31 14.73 -1.04 10.14
N LEU A 32 13.45 -1.43 10.06
CA LEU A 32 12.37 -0.53 9.63
C LEU A 32 12.25 0.68 10.57
N ASN A 33 12.29 0.47 11.88
CA ASN A 33 12.15 1.56 12.84
C ASN A 33 13.39 2.46 12.86
N GLN A 34 14.60 1.89 12.87
CA GLN A 34 15.84 2.66 13.05
C GLN A 34 16.31 3.36 11.78
N HIS A 35 16.13 2.74 10.62
CA HIS A 35 16.63 3.28 9.35
C HIS A 35 15.56 3.97 8.52
N LEU A 36 14.28 3.57 8.66
CA LEU A 36 13.19 4.15 7.89
C LEU A 36 12.18 4.93 8.76
N GLY A 37 12.27 4.84 10.09
CA GLY A 37 11.35 5.54 10.99
C GLY A 37 9.90 5.05 10.91
N VAL A 38 9.66 3.85 10.37
CA VAL A 38 8.31 3.31 10.16
C VAL A 38 8.15 1.93 10.78
N ASN A 39 6.93 1.59 11.18
CA ASN A 39 6.59 0.22 11.53
C ASN A 39 6.30 -0.62 10.26
N PHE A 40 6.18 -1.93 10.44
CA PHE A 40 5.87 -2.89 9.37
C PHE A 40 4.63 -2.54 8.56
N PHE A 41 3.53 -2.15 9.22
CA PHE A 41 2.28 -1.86 8.54
C PHE A 41 2.40 -0.61 7.68
N ASP A 42 3.04 0.44 8.19
CA ASP A 42 3.30 1.66 7.43
C ASP A 42 4.21 1.41 6.24
N PHE A 43 5.24 0.57 6.42
CA PHE A 43 6.12 0.15 5.34
C PHE A 43 5.34 -0.56 4.22
N VAL A 44 4.57 -1.60 4.56
CA VAL A 44 3.79 -2.37 3.57
C VAL A 44 2.71 -1.49 2.92
N ASN A 45 1.98 -0.71 3.73
CA ASN A 45 0.91 0.15 3.23
C ASN A 45 1.44 1.24 2.30
N GLY A 46 2.67 1.71 2.45
CA GLY A 46 3.29 2.63 1.49
C GLY A 46 3.28 2.05 0.07
N TYR A 47 3.83 0.85 -0.12
CA TYR A 47 3.81 0.17 -1.43
C TYR A 47 2.39 -0.06 -1.96
N ARG A 48 1.46 -0.46 -1.09
CA ARG A 48 0.06 -0.67 -1.48
C ARG A 48 -0.61 0.63 -1.94
N VAL A 49 -0.35 1.74 -1.24
CA VAL A 49 -0.89 3.05 -1.56
C VAL A 49 -0.31 3.58 -2.86
N ASP A 50 1.00 3.40 -3.10
CA ASP A 50 1.64 3.83 -4.35
C ASP A 50 1.00 3.14 -5.57
N ASP A 51 0.77 1.82 -5.48
CA ASP A 51 0.08 1.09 -6.54
C ASP A 51 -1.39 1.49 -6.67
N ALA A 52 -2.10 1.69 -5.56
CA ALA A 52 -3.48 2.15 -5.60
C ALA A 52 -3.58 3.53 -6.25
N ALA A 53 -2.68 4.46 -5.93
CA ALA A 53 -2.66 5.80 -6.49
C ALA A 53 -2.51 5.78 -8.02
N ARG A 54 -1.67 4.88 -8.54
CA ARG A 54 -1.52 4.63 -9.98
C ARG A 54 -2.79 4.04 -10.59
N LEU A 55 -3.35 2.99 -9.98
CA LEU A 55 -4.56 2.32 -10.48
C LEU A 55 -5.80 3.22 -10.45
N LEU A 56 -5.92 4.08 -9.43
CA LEU A 56 -7.04 5.04 -9.31
C LEU A 56 -7.08 6.04 -10.46
N LEU A 57 -5.93 6.38 -11.05
CA LEU A 57 -5.82 7.30 -12.19
C LEU A 57 -5.92 6.54 -13.52
N ALA A 58 -5.33 5.35 -13.61
CA ALA A 58 -5.31 4.55 -14.84
C ALA A 58 -6.64 3.83 -15.13
N CYS A 59 -7.46 3.56 -14.11
CA CYS A 59 -8.69 2.78 -14.22
C CYS A 59 -9.89 3.54 -13.61
N PRO A 60 -10.39 4.61 -14.26
CA PRO A 60 -11.45 5.46 -13.71
C PRO A 60 -12.77 4.71 -13.46
N ASP A 61 -13.07 3.69 -14.27
CA ASP A 61 -14.30 2.89 -14.20
C ASP A 61 -14.33 1.90 -13.04
N ARG A 62 -13.17 1.61 -12.42
CA ARG A 62 -13.09 0.66 -11.31
C ARG A 62 -13.47 1.34 -10.01
N THR A 63 -14.14 0.62 -9.12
CA THR A 63 -14.49 1.20 -7.82
C THR A 63 -13.24 1.38 -6.96
N VAL A 64 -13.28 2.34 -6.04
CA VAL A 64 -12.20 2.55 -5.06
C VAL A 64 -11.98 1.29 -4.20
N LEU A 65 -13.06 0.55 -3.91
CA LEU A 65 -12.99 -0.67 -3.11
C LEU A 65 -12.28 -1.78 -3.88
N ASP A 66 -12.58 -2.00 -5.16
CA ASP A 66 -11.93 -3.06 -5.96
C ASP A 66 -10.42 -2.86 -6.03
N ILE A 67 -9.98 -1.61 -6.23
CA ILE A 67 -8.56 -1.26 -6.26
C ILE A 67 -7.92 -1.49 -4.88
N ALA A 68 -8.61 -1.11 -3.80
CA ALA A 68 -8.11 -1.34 -2.44
C ALA A 68 -7.87 -2.83 -2.14
N MET A 69 -8.81 -3.69 -2.54
CA MET A 69 -8.69 -5.13 -2.35
C MET A 69 -7.56 -5.73 -3.22
N GLU A 70 -7.43 -5.28 -4.47
CA GLU A 70 -6.36 -5.74 -5.37
C GLU A 70 -4.96 -5.44 -4.84
N VAL A 71 -4.76 -4.25 -4.24
CA VAL A 71 -3.46 -3.90 -3.66
C VAL A 71 -3.24 -4.51 -2.26
N GLY A 72 -4.11 -5.42 -1.82
CA GLY A 72 -3.90 -6.21 -0.60
C GLY A 72 -4.46 -5.61 0.69
N PHE A 73 -5.36 -4.61 0.64
CA PHE A 73 -6.09 -4.20 1.85
C PHE A 73 -7.27 -5.14 2.14
N ASN A 74 -7.49 -5.42 3.43
CA ASN A 74 -8.63 -6.23 3.88
C ASN A 74 -9.89 -5.42 4.21
N SER A 75 -9.80 -4.08 4.20
CA SER A 75 -10.95 -3.23 4.47
C SER A 75 -10.81 -1.84 3.85
N LYS A 76 -11.96 -1.26 3.50
CA LYS A 76 -12.07 0.13 3.01
C LYS A 76 -11.58 1.14 4.04
N SER A 77 -11.85 0.92 5.32
CA SER A 77 -11.46 1.83 6.40
C SER A 77 -9.95 1.90 6.58
N THR A 78 -9.28 0.74 6.59
CA THR A 78 -7.81 0.66 6.66
C THR A 78 -7.18 1.30 5.44
N PHE A 79 -7.72 1.01 4.25
CA PHE A 79 -7.26 1.61 3.00
C PHE A 79 -7.36 3.14 3.03
N ASN A 80 -8.53 3.69 3.34
CA ASN A 80 -8.73 5.14 3.37
C ASN A 80 -7.80 5.84 4.36
N ALA A 81 -7.59 5.26 5.55
CA ALA A 81 -6.70 5.81 6.57
C ALA A 81 -5.24 5.80 6.10
N ALA A 82 -4.76 4.67 5.56
CA ALA A 82 -3.42 4.55 5.00
C ALA A 82 -3.23 5.52 3.82
N PHE A 83 -4.14 5.51 2.85
CA PHE A 83 -4.06 6.36 1.67
C PHE A 83 -3.97 7.84 2.04
N LYS A 84 -4.80 8.31 2.97
CA LYS A 84 -4.74 9.69 3.46
C LYS A 84 -3.44 9.99 4.21
N LYS A 85 -2.96 9.06 5.04
CA LYS A 85 -1.68 9.22 5.74
C LYS A 85 -0.50 9.36 4.78
N HIS A 86 -0.48 8.57 3.70
CA HIS A 86 0.63 8.53 2.75
C HIS A 86 0.56 9.60 1.66
N THR A 87 -0.64 9.98 1.20
CA THR A 87 -0.82 10.93 0.07
C THR A 87 -1.32 12.32 0.50
N GLY A 88 -1.74 12.48 1.75
CA GLY A 88 -2.36 13.72 2.25
C GLY A 88 -3.83 13.90 1.87
N THR A 89 -4.40 13.05 1.01
CA THR A 89 -5.79 13.19 0.52
C THR A 89 -6.55 11.86 0.49
N THR A 90 -7.85 11.91 0.24
CA THR A 90 -8.68 10.68 0.16
C THR A 90 -8.55 10.03 -1.22
N PRO A 91 -8.72 8.70 -1.35
CA PRO A 91 -8.70 8.02 -2.64
C PRO A 91 -9.66 8.60 -3.68
N SER A 92 -10.87 8.97 -3.25
CA SER A 92 -11.88 9.58 -4.13
C SER A 92 -11.48 10.97 -4.60
N ALA A 93 -10.82 11.77 -3.74
CA ALA A 93 -10.28 13.07 -4.13
C ALA A 93 -9.07 12.93 -5.06
N TRP A 94 -8.17 11.97 -4.78
CA TRP A 94 -7.05 11.63 -5.65
C TRP A 94 -7.51 11.26 -7.06
N ARG A 95 -8.55 10.43 -7.20
CA ARG A 95 -9.11 10.06 -8.51
C ARG A 95 -9.53 11.28 -9.34
N LYS A 96 -10.11 12.29 -8.70
CA LYS A 96 -10.59 13.49 -9.39
C LYS A 96 -9.47 14.33 -9.98
N THR A 97 -8.23 14.23 -9.49
CA THR A 97 -7.11 15.01 -10.02
C THR A 97 -6.73 14.58 -11.45
N GLY A 98 -6.83 13.28 -11.77
CA GLY A 98 -6.63 12.77 -13.13
C GLY A 98 -7.79 13.08 -14.08
N SER A 99 -8.96 13.46 -13.56
CA SER A 99 -10.11 13.84 -14.39
C SER A 99 -10.06 15.29 -14.88
N VAL A 100 -9.17 16.14 -14.35
CA VAL A 100 -9.11 17.58 -14.70
C VAL A 100 -8.24 17.86 -15.94
N VAL A 101 -7.54 16.86 -16.47
CA VAL A 101 -6.64 17.04 -17.64
C VAL A 101 -7.29 16.86 -19.01
N ASN A 102 -8.61 16.70 -19.08
CA ASN A 102 -9.36 16.61 -20.36
C ASN A 102 -10.60 17.54 -20.36
N ALA A 103 -10.38 18.85 -20.18
CA ALA A 103 -11.37 19.89 -20.44
C ALA A 103 -10.77 21.01 -21.28
#